data_AF-A0A518D053-F1
#
_entry.id   AF-A0A518D053-F1
#
_cell.length_a   1.000
_cell.length_b   1.000
_cell.length_c   1.000
_cell.angle_alpha   90.00
_cell.angle_beta   90.00
_cell.angle_gamma   90.00
#
_symmetry.space_group_name_H-M   'P 1'
#
loop_
_entity.id
_entity.type
_entity.pdbx_description
1 polymer ?
#
loop_
_entity_poly.entity_id
_entity_poly.type
_entity_poly.pdbx_seq_one_letter_code
_entity_poly.pdbx_strand_id
1 'polypeptide(L)'
;MAVQLVSLLVALGALLIGVLVGGPMGWGVACGLLLGAAVSGFAAGLLRAKARSRPEHAFNAFIVGFMIKLGALFAVGLAYLFVPDLTERLDPKGLLLAYAASAVVLLAVGIGTARRELGFGTTGS
;
A
#
# COMPACT_ATOMS: atom_id res chain seq x y z
N MET A 1 -7.39 -14.00 -1.05
CA MET A 1 -8.52 -13.46 -1.82
C MET A 1 -8.92 -12.07 -1.32
N ALA A 2 -9.26 -11.86 -0.05
CA ALA A 2 -9.63 -10.53 0.46
C ALA A 2 -8.60 -9.42 0.15
N VAL A 3 -7.30 -9.66 0.40
CA VAL A 3 -6.24 -8.67 0.12
C VAL A 3 -6.12 -8.32 -1.38
N GLN A 4 -6.22 -9.31 -2.26
CA GLN A 4 -6.18 -9.09 -3.71
C GLN A 4 -7.39 -8.30 -4.21
N LEU A 5 -8.58 -8.60 -3.69
CA LEU A 5 -9.81 -7.85 -4.02
C LEU A 5 -9.71 -6.39 -3.57
N VAL A 6 -9.18 -6.14 -2.36
CA VAL A 6 -8.95 -4.78 -1.86
C VAL A 6 -7.92 -4.06 -2.73
N SER A 7 -6.80 -4.70 -3.09
CA SER A 7 -5.81 -4.11 -4.00
C SER A 7 -6.40 -3.77 -5.37
N LEU A 8 -7.26 -4.64 -5.92
CA LEU A 8 -7.95 -4.42 -7.19
C LEU A 8 -8.93 -3.24 -7.11
N LEU A 9 -9.73 -3.16 -6.04
CA LEU A 9 -10.66 -2.05 -5.81
C LEU A 9 -9.92 -0.72 -5.64
N VAL A 10 -8.80 -0.72 -4.91
CA VAL A 10 -7.95 0.47 -4.76
C VAL A 10 -7.36 0.88 -6.11
N ALA A 11 -6.90 -0.07 -6.93
CA ALA A 11 -6.39 0.22 -8.27
C ALA A 11 -7.46 0.77 -9.22
N LEU A 12 -8.68 0.21 -9.17
CA LEU A 12 -9.82 0.70 -9.95
C LEU A 12 -10.26 2.10 -9.51
N GLY A 13 -10.35 2.33 -8.21
CA GLY A 13 -10.63 3.66 -7.65
C GLY A 13 -9.55 4.67 -8.02
N ALA A 14 -8.29 4.28 -8.02
CA ALA A 14 -7.18 5.12 -8.46
C ALA A 14 -7.29 5.56 -9.91
N LEU A 15 -7.61 4.62 -10.80
CA LEU A 15 -7.81 4.89 -12.21
C LEU A 15 -9.00 5.84 -12.41
N LEU A 16 -10.10 5.59 -11.69
CA LEU A 16 -11.31 6.42 -11.76
C LEU A 16 -11.02 7.85 -11.27
N ILE A 17 -10.33 8.01 -10.14
CA ILE A 17 -9.93 9.32 -9.61
C ILE A 17 -8.99 10.03 -10.58
N GLY A 18 -8.02 9.31 -11.16
CA GLY A 18 -7.09 9.88 -12.13
C GLY A 18 -7.79 10.42 -13.38
N VAL A 19 -8.77 9.68 -13.91
CA VAL A 19 -9.56 10.10 -15.08
C VAL A 19 -10.52 11.24 -14.74
N LEU A 20 -11.14 11.23 -13.56
CA LEU A 20 -12.12 12.25 -13.14
C LEU A 20 -11.46 13.59 -12.77
N VAL A 21 -10.34 13.54 -12.03
CA VAL A 21 -9.62 14.75 -11.62
C VAL A 21 -8.83 15.33 -12.81
N GLY A 22 -8.28 14.46 -13.64
CA GLY A 22 -7.45 14.85 -14.77
C GLY A 22 -6.17 15.60 -14.37
N GLY A 23 -5.37 15.94 -15.38
CA GLY A 23 -4.14 16.72 -15.20
C GLY A 23 -3.07 16.04 -14.32
N PRO A 24 -2.01 16.79 -13.96
CA PRO A 24 -0.88 16.24 -13.21
C PRO A 24 -1.25 15.70 -11.83
N MET A 25 -2.27 16.28 -11.19
CA MET A 25 -2.73 15.85 -9.88
C MET A 25 -3.46 14.50 -9.93
N GLY A 26 -4.35 14.31 -10.89
CA GLY A 26 -5.04 13.02 -11.09
C GLY A 26 -4.06 11.88 -11.37
N TRP A 27 -3.08 12.12 -12.26
CA TRP A 27 -2.03 11.14 -12.54
C TRP A 27 -1.14 10.87 -11.33
N GLY A 28 -0.80 11.90 -10.55
CA GLY A 28 -0.03 11.76 -9.30
C GLY A 28 -0.72 10.82 -8.33
N VAL A 29 -2.02 11.04 -8.08
CA VAL A 29 -2.85 10.21 -7.21
C VAL A 29 -2.94 8.77 -7.74
N ALA A 30 -3.18 8.58 -9.04
CA ALA A 30 -3.30 7.27 -9.65
C ALA A 30 -2.00 6.46 -9.51
N CYS A 31 -0.85 7.06 -9.83
CA CYS A 31 0.46 6.44 -9.66
C CYS A 31 0.75 6.11 -8.19
N GLY A 32 0.44 7.02 -7.26
CA GLY A 32 0.64 6.80 -5.83
C GLY A 32 -0.16 5.61 -5.30
N LEU A 33 -1.42 5.48 -5.70
CA LEU A 33 -2.27 4.34 -5.31
C LEU A 33 -1.81 3.02 -5.94
N LEU A 34 -1.42 3.02 -7.21
CA LEU A 34 -0.91 1.82 -7.88
C LEU A 34 0.39 1.34 -7.23
N LEU A 35 1.34 2.25 -6.98
CA LEU A 35 2.59 1.92 -6.30
C LEU A 35 2.33 1.40 -4.89
N GLY A 36 1.46 2.07 -4.14
CA GLY A 36 1.11 1.69 -2.78
C GLY A 36 0.41 0.33 -2.69
N ALA A 37 -0.49 0.05 -3.64
CA ALA A 37 -1.15 -1.24 -3.77
C ALA A 37 -0.17 -2.37 -4.13
N ALA A 38 0.75 -2.12 -5.08
CA ALA A 38 1.76 -3.10 -5.50
C ALA A 38 2.71 -3.45 -4.33
N VAL A 39 3.29 -2.44 -3.69
CA VAL A 39 4.23 -2.63 -2.57
C VAL A 39 3.54 -3.32 -1.39
N SER A 40 2.32 -2.91 -1.06
CA SER A 40 1.58 -3.51 0.05
C SER A 40 1.10 -4.93 -0.26
N GLY A 41 0.70 -5.21 -1.51
CA GLY A 41 0.36 -6.55 -1.95
C GLY A 41 1.55 -7.50 -1.85
N PHE A 42 2.73 -7.03 -2.26
CA PHE A 42 3.98 -7.77 -2.11
C PHE A 42 4.33 -8.03 -0.64
N ALA A 43 4.29 -7.00 0.21
CA ALA A 43 4.54 -7.12 1.64
C ALA A 43 3.54 -8.08 2.34
N ALA A 44 2.26 -8.01 1.99
CA ALA A 44 1.24 -8.92 2.52
C ALA A 44 1.47 -10.37 2.05
N GLY A 45 1.89 -10.56 0.81
CA GLY A 45 2.29 -11.87 0.28
C GLY A 45 3.45 -12.48 1.06
N LEU A 46 4.51 -11.68 1.28
CA LEU A 46 5.66 -12.09 2.10
C LEU A 46 5.26 -12.43 3.53
N LEU A 47 4.45 -11.58 4.17
CA LEU A 47 3.95 -11.82 5.52
C LEU A 47 3.16 -13.13 5.60
N ARG A 48 2.26 -13.37 4.65
CA ARG A 48 1.44 -14.59 4.62
C ARG A 48 2.27 -15.85 4.38
N ALA A 49 3.27 -15.77 3.50
CA ALA A 49 4.20 -16.87 3.25
C ALA A 49 5.02 -17.20 4.50
N LYS A 50 5.58 -16.17 5.15
CA LYS A 50 6.36 -16.31 6.39
C LYS A 50 5.51 -16.84 7.54
N ALA A 51 4.33 -16.27 7.78
CA ALA A 51 3.43 -16.67 8.87
C ALA A 51 3.01 -18.14 8.79
N ARG A 52 2.83 -18.70 7.59
CA ARG A 52 2.53 -20.13 7.39
C ARG A 52 3.71 -21.05 7.71
N SER A 53 4.92 -20.61 7.38
CA SER A 53 6.13 -21.42 7.58
C SER A 53 6.72 -21.31 8.98
N ARG A 54 6.67 -20.10 9.57
CA ARG A 54 7.39 -19.68 10.78
C ARG A 54 6.67 -18.49 11.44
N PRO A 55 5.60 -18.71 12.22
CA PRO A 55 4.78 -17.65 12.81
C PRO A 55 5.58 -16.73 13.75
N GLU A 56 6.63 -17.24 14.41
CA GLU A 56 7.53 -16.47 15.26
C GLU A 56 8.29 -15.37 14.48
N HIS A 57 8.38 -15.50 13.16
CA HIS A 57 9.00 -14.50 12.28
C HIS A 57 7.98 -13.52 11.66
N ALA A 58 6.69 -13.60 12.00
CA ALA A 58 5.65 -12.75 11.42
C ALA A 58 5.90 -11.26 11.70
N PHE A 59 6.34 -10.93 12.92
CA PHE A 59 6.68 -9.55 13.28
C PHE A 59 7.86 -9.00 12.46
N ASN A 60 8.90 -9.81 12.26
CA ASN A 60 10.04 -9.41 11.43
C ASN A 60 9.62 -9.22 9.97
N ALA A 61 8.77 -10.10 9.42
CA ALA A 61 8.21 -9.93 8.08
C ALA A 61 7.37 -8.64 7.95
N PHE A 62 6.66 -8.23 9.01
CA PHE A 62 5.95 -6.95 9.05
C PHE A 62 6.92 -5.76 9.00
N ILE A 63 8.00 -5.77 9.81
CA ILE A 63 9.04 -4.73 9.77
C ILE A 63 9.68 -4.64 8.38
N VAL A 64 10.04 -5.78 7.79
CA VAL A 64 10.59 -5.84 6.42
C VAL A 64 9.61 -5.25 5.41
N GLY A 65 8.31 -5.59 5.51
CA GLY A 65 7.27 -4.99 4.67
C GLY A 65 7.18 -3.47 4.82
N PHE A 66 7.34 -2.94 6.03
CA PHE A 66 7.39 -1.51 6.28
C PHE A 66 8.66 -0.85 5.71
N MET A 67 9.82 -1.49 5.86
CA MET A 67 11.08 -1.03 5.25
C MET A 67 10.99 -0.97 3.73
N ILE A 68 10.36 -1.95 3.08
CA ILE A 68 10.13 -1.91 1.62
C ILE A 68 9.25 -0.71 1.25
N LYS A 69 8.24 -0.38 2.07
CA LYS A 69 7.40 0.81 1.84
C LYS A 69 8.19 2.11 1.95
N LEU A 70 9.09 2.23 2.92
CA LEU A 70 9.96 3.40 3.04
C LEU A 70 10.95 3.47 1.87
N GLY A 71 11.52 2.33 1.46
CA GLY A 71 12.41 2.25 0.30
C GLY A 71 11.72 2.69 -0.99
N ALA A 72 10.48 2.28 -1.21
CA ALA A 72 9.68 2.72 -2.35
C ALA A 72 9.40 4.23 -2.30
N LEU A 73 9.06 4.77 -1.13
CA LEU A 73 8.84 6.20 -0.94
C LEU A 73 10.12 7.01 -1.23
N PHE A 74 11.25 6.53 -0.73
CA PHE A 74 12.55 7.12 -0.97
C PHE A 74 12.94 7.08 -2.45
N ALA A 75 12.73 5.95 -3.13
CA ALA A 75 12.98 5.80 -4.56
C ALA A 75 12.13 6.77 -5.40
N VAL A 76 10.87 6.97 -5.04
CA VAL A 76 10.02 7.97 -5.68
C VAL A 76 10.53 9.39 -5.41
N GLY A 77 10.92 9.70 -4.18
CA GLY A 77 11.53 10.99 -3.84
C GLY A 77 12.78 11.27 -4.67
N LEU A 78 13.64 10.26 -4.84
CA LEU A 78 14.81 10.36 -5.73
C LEU A 78 14.42 10.52 -7.19
N ALA A 79 13.38 9.82 -7.67
CA ALA A 79 12.91 9.97 -9.04
C ALA A 79 12.50 11.42 -9.32
N TYR A 80 11.77 12.05 -8.40
CA TYR A 80 11.43 13.47 -8.50
C TYR A 80 12.65 14.40 -8.45
N LEU A 81 13.70 14.02 -7.72
CA LEU A 81 14.92 14.82 -7.62
C LEU A 81 15.75 14.77 -8.91
N PHE A 82 15.83 13.59 -9.55
CA PHE A 82 16.70 13.36 -10.71
C PHE A 82 16.00 13.47 -12.07
N VAL A 83 14.66 13.45 -12.11
CA VAL A 83 13.87 13.52 -13.34
C VAL A 83 12.91 14.72 -13.23
N PRO A 84 13.35 15.93 -13.61
CA PRO A 84 12.54 17.15 -13.52
C PRO A 84 11.21 17.03 -14.26
N ASP A 85 11.19 16.33 -15.40
CA ASP A 85 9.97 16.11 -16.19
C ASP A 85 8.84 15.40 -15.41
N LEU A 86 9.16 14.69 -14.32
CA LEU A 86 8.14 14.08 -13.46
C LEU A 86 7.32 15.14 -12.73
N THR A 87 7.89 16.27 -12.31
CA THR A 87 7.14 17.30 -11.58
C THR A 87 6.14 18.03 -12.47
N GLU A 88 6.40 18.11 -13.78
CA GLU A 88 5.48 18.71 -14.75
C GLU A 88 4.27 17.80 -15.03
N ARG A 89 4.48 16.47 -14.95
CA ARG A 89 3.46 15.48 -15.33
C ARG A 89 2.72 14.86 -14.14
N LEU A 90 3.32 14.88 -12.95
CA LEU A 90 2.80 14.23 -11.75
C LEU A 90 2.96 15.15 -10.54
N ASP A 91 1.85 15.54 -9.93
CA ASP A 91 1.89 16.30 -8.69
C ASP A 91 2.48 15.46 -7.54
N PRO A 92 3.62 15.84 -6.95
CA PRO A 92 4.27 15.06 -5.91
C PRO A 92 3.42 14.98 -4.64
N LYS A 93 2.61 16.00 -4.34
CA LYS A 93 1.75 16.01 -3.15
C LYS A 93 0.64 14.97 -3.30
N GLY A 94 -0.05 14.96 -4.44
CA GLY A 94 -1.07 13.98 -4.78
C GLY A 94 -0.55 12.55 -4.72
N LEU A 95 0.64 12.31 -5.28
CA LEU A 95 1.28 11.00 -5.23
C LEU A 95 1.56 10.55 -3.80
N LEU A 96 2.20 11.39 -2.99
CA LEU A 96 2.56 11.06 -1.61
C LEU A 96 1.33 10.83 -0.73
N LEU A 97 0.31 11.69 -0.84
CA LEU A 97 -0.95 11.54 -0.12
C LEU A 97 -1.65 10.23 -0.47
N ALA A 98 -1.71 9.91 -1.76
CA ALA A 98 -2.40 8.72 -2.23
C ALA A 98 -1.64 7.43 -1.85
N TYR A 99 -0.31 7.46 -1.91
CA TYR A 99 0.53 6.39 -1.39
C TYR A 99 0.32 6.18 0.12
N ALA A 100 0.34 7.25 0.91
CA ALA A 100 0.09 7.19 2.35
C ALA A 100 -1.31 6.65 2.67
N ALA A 101 -2.34 7.12 1.96
CA ALA A 101 -3.70 6.63 2.12
C ALA A 101 -3.81 5.13 1.86
N SER A 102 -3.16 4.62 0.81
CA SER A 102 -3.13 3.18 0.52
C SER A 102 -2.46 2.38 1.66
N ALA A 103 -1.38 2.91 2.25
CA ALA A 103 -0.68 2.27 3.34
C ALA A 103 -1.55 2.18 4.59
N VAL A 104 -2.31 3.23 4.91
CA VAL A 104 -3.26 3.27 6.03
C VAL A 104 -4.40 2.27 5.83
N VAL A 105 -5.01 2.22 4.64
CA VAL A 105 -6.07 1.25 4.32
C VAL A 105 -5.57 -0.18 4.53
N LEU A 106 -4.36 -0.48 4.08
CA LEU A 106 -3.80 -1.83 4.20
C LEU A 106 -3.37 -2.18 5.62
N LEU A 107 -2.92 -1.19 6.41
CA LEU A 107 -2.72 -1.33 7.85
C LEU A 107 -4.03 -1.67 8.56
N ALA A 108 -5.11 -0.94 8.26
CA ALA A 108 -6.43 -1.19 8.84
C ALA A 108 -6.95 -2.60 8.51
N VAL A 109 -6.80 -3.03 7.25
CA VAL A 109 -7.14 -4.39 6.82
C VAL A 109 -6.28 -5.43 7.53
N GLY A 110 -4.96 -5.21 7.62
CA GLY A 110 -4.03 -6.11 8.30
C GLY A 110 -4.35 -6.30 9.79
N ILE A 111 -4.64 -5.20 10.50
CA ILE A 111 -5.08 -5.23 11.90
C ILE A 111 -6.41 -5.98 12.03
N GLY A 112 -7.36 -5.73 11.13
CA GLY A 112 -8.65 -6.43 11.10
C GLY A 112 -8.49 -7.95 10.91
N THR A 113 -7.58 -8.37 10.04
CA THR A 113 -7.27 -9.80 9.84
C THR A 113 -6.57 -10.42 11.05
N ALA A 114 -5.59 -9.72 11.64
CA ALA A 114 -4.89 -10.21 12.82
C ALA A 114 -5.82 -10.36 14.03
N ARG A 115 -6.77 -9.42 14.22
CA ARG A 115 -7.79 -9.52 15.28
C ARG A 115 -8.68 -10.74 15.14
N ARG A 116 -9.05 -11.13 13.91
CA ARG A 116 -9.84 -12.34 13.66
C ARG A 116 -9.06 -13.62 13.96
N GLU A 117 -7.77 -13.65 13.64
CA GLU A 117 -6.92 -14.83 13.87
C GLU A 117 -6.54 -14.99 15.35
N LEU A 118 -6.44 -13.91 16.11
CA LEU A 118 -6.08 -13.91 17.54
C LEU A 118 -7.27 -14.14 18.51
N GLY A 119 -8.48 -14.39 18.00
CA GLY A 119 -9.58 -14.90 18.84
C GLY A 119 -10.21 -13.91 19.83
N PHE A 120 -10.11 -12.59 19.61
CA PHE A 120 -10.82 -11.57 20.41
C PHE A 120 -12.37 -11.58 20.24
N GLY A 121 -12.97 -12.74 19.92
CA GLY A 121 -14.40 -12.87 19.60
C GLY A 121 -15.11 -14.09 20.19
N THR A 122 -14.49 -14.95 21.01
CA THR A 122 -15.16 -16.19 21.48
C THR A 122 -14.94 -16.58 22.95
N THR A 123 -14.59 -15.67 23.86
CA THR A 123 -14.79 -15.92 25.31
C THR A 123 -16.08 -15.26 25.74
N GLY A 124 -17.18 -15.90 25.36
CA GLY A 124 -18.55 -15.52 25.69
C GLY A 124 -19.47 -16.71 25.44
N SER A 125 -19.13 -17.87 26.01
CA SER A 125 -20.00 -19.03 26.17
C SER A 125 -19.85 -19.54 27.59
#